data_AF-A0A1C4GBR8-F1
#
_entry.id   AF-A0A1C4GBR8-F1
#
_cell.length_a   1.000
_cell.length_b   1.000
_cell.length_c   1.000
_cell.angle_alpha   90.00
_cell.angle_beta   90.00
_cell.angle_gamma   90.00
#
_symmetry.space_group_name_H-M   'P 1'
#
loop_
_entity.id
_entity.type
_entity.pdbx_description
1 polymer ?
#
loop_
_entity_poly.entity_id
_entity_poly.type
_entity_poly.pdbx_seq_one_letter_code
_entity_poly.pdbx_strand_id
1 'polypeptide(L)'
;MSRLTVKFGILNPRYISFADYLLRVFDKSNYLAEQLVDKLEIEANSRGEAIDFVKQVLIEIAADDAGINADKPGKTFRERFYKNGGAA
;
A
#
# COMPACT_ATOMS: atom_id res chain seq x y z
N MET A 1 15.48 -5.78 -13.80
CA MET A 1 14.36 -5.47 -12.88
C MET A 1 14.87 -4.49 -11.84
N SER A 2 14.20 -3.35 -11.71
CA SER A 2 14.43 -2.41 -10.61
C SER A 2 13.62 -2.87 -9.39
N ARG A 3 14.16 -2.75 -8.17
CA ARG A 3 13.49 -3.15 -6.92
C ARG A 3 13.30 -1.93 -6.02
N LEU A 4 12.08 -1.70 -5.55
CA LEU A 4 11.75 -0.61 -4.65
C LEU A 4 11.93 -1.07 -3.20
N THR A 5 12.82 -0.38 -2.47
CA THR A 5 13.10 -0.70 -1.06
C THR A 5 12.86 0.51 -0.17
N VAL A 6 12.35 0.25 1.03
CA VAL A 6 12.05 1.28 2.04
C VAL A 6 13.00 1.11 3.21
N LYS A 7 13.61 2.23 3.63
CA LYS A 7 14.35 2.31 4.88
C LYS A 7 13.35 2.38 6.04
N PHE A 8 13.36 1.37 6.90
CA PHE A 8 12.47 1.23 8.03
C PHE A 8 13.24 1.25 9.36
N GLY A 9 12.84 2.12 10.29
CA GLY A 9 13.47 2.28 11.61
C GLY A 9 14.50 3.42 11.69
N ILE A 10 14.59 4.05 12.86
CA ILE A 10 15.42 5.25 13.12
C ILE A 10 16.80 4.87 13.68
N LEU A 11 16.85 4.05 14.73
CA LEU A 11 18.10 3.70 15.43
C LEU A 11 18.88 2.56 14.76
N ASN A 12 18.18 1.59 14.17
CA ASN A 12 18.76 0.47 13.42
C ASN A 12 17.98 0.28 12.12
N PRO A 13 18.29 1.06 11.06
CA PRO A 13 17.52 1.03 9.83
C PRO A 13 17.68 -0.31 9.12
N ARG A 14 16.54 -0.92 8.77
CA ARG A 14 16.46 -2.10 7.91
C ARG A 14 15.89 -1.68 6.55
N TYR A 15 16.38 -2.31 5.50
CA TYR A 15 15.81 -2.15 4.17
C TYR A 15 14.89 -3.33 3.90
N ILE A 16 13.60 -3.03 3.69
CA ILE A 16 12.59 -4.02 3.34
C ILE A 16 12.02 -3.70 1.96
N SER A 17 11.40 -4.69 1.30
CA SER A 17 10.70 -4.41 0.05
C SER A 17 9.56 -3.43 0.29
N PHE A 18 9.21 -2.65 -0.73
CA PHE A 18 8.07 -1.75 -0.65
C PHE A 18 6.77 -2.52 -0.41
N ALA A 19 6.62 -3.69 -1.03
CA ALA A 19 5.50 -4.58 -0.79
C ALA A 19 5.39 -5.04 0.68
N ASP A 20 6.51 -5.46 1.29
CA ASP A 20 6.54 -5.85 2.70
C ASP A 20 6.28 -4.67 3.64
N TYR A 21 6.78 -3.48 3.28
CA TYR A 21 6.51 -2.26 4.02
C TYR A 21 5.01 -1.94 4.03
N LEU A 22 4.38 -1.94 2.85
CA LEU A 22 2.95 -1.65 2.72
C LEU A 22 2.09 -2.65 3.47
N LEU A 23 2.38 -3.96 3.35
CA LEU A 23 1.67 -5.00 4.12
C LEU A 23 1.77 -4.81 5.64
N ARG A 24 2.85 -4.20 6.14
CA ARG A 24 3.05 -3.97 7.59
C ARG A 24 2.47 -2.66 8.08
N VAL A 25 2.43 -1.63 7.24
CA VAL A 25 2.02 -0.27 7.61
C VAL A 25 0.54 -0.05 7.36
N PHE A 26 0.00 -0.49 6.20
CA PHE A 26 -1.42 -0.33 5.90
C PHE A 26 -2.34 -1.13 6.82
N ASP A 27 -1.87 -2.31 7.22
CA ASP A 27 -2.55 -3.17 8.18
C ASP A 27 -2.81 -2.45 9.53
N LYS A 28 -1.93 -1.50 9.89
CA LYS A 28 -2.00 -0.80 11.17
C LYS A 28 -2.62 0.59 11.08
N SER A 29 -2.58 1.23 9.91
CA SER A 29 -3.06 2.59 9.74
C SER A 29 -3.17 3.02 8.28
N ASN A 30 -4.19 3.81 7.96
CA ASN A 30 -4.33 4.50 6.67
C ASN A 30 -3.41 5.73 6.55
N TYR A 31 -2.58 6.01 7.55
CA TYR A 31 -1.77 7.22 7.67
C TYR A 31 -0.99 7.59 6.39
N LEU A 32 -0.35 6.62 5.72
CA LEU A 32 0.39 6.92 4.49
C LEU A 32 -0.54 7.36 3.36
N ALA A 33 -1.70 6.69 3.20
CA ALA A 33 -2.68 7.11 2.20
C ALA A 33 -3.25 8.50 2.54
N GLU A 34 -3.56 8.76 3.81
CA GLU A 34 -4.05 10.07 4.26
C GLU A 34 -3.04 11.19 3.99
N GLN A 35 -1.76 10.98 4.32
CA GLN A 35 -0.71 11.97 4.05
C GLN A 35 -0.51 12.24 2.56
N LEU A 36 -0.70 11.23 1.71
CA LEU A 36 -0.62 11.38 0.27
C LEU A 36 -1.84 12.13 -0.27
N VAL A 37 -3.04 11.84 0.22
CA VAL A 37 -4.26 12.60 -0.13
C VAL A 37 -4.11 14.09 0.21
N ASP A 38 -3.44 14.43 1.30
CA ASP A 38 -3.18 15.83 1.67
C ASP A 38 -2.15 16.54 0.79
N LYS A 39 -1.37 15.80 -0.01
CA LYS A 39 -0.29 16.33 -0.84
C LYS A 39 -0.59 16.28 -2.34
N LEU A 40 -1.51 15.42 -2.74
CA LEU A 40 -1.85 15.17 -4.13
C LEU A 40 -3.16 15.90 -4.48
N GLU A 41 -3.22 16.43 -5.70
CA GLU A 41 -4.49 16.86 -6.28
C GLU A 41 -5.20 15.63 -6.83
N ILE A 42 -6.30 15.24 -6.19
CA ILE A 42 -7.07 14.04 -6.53
C ILE A 42 -8.50 14.47 -6.81
N GLU A 43 -8.99 14.16 -8.01
CA GLU A 43 -10.38 14.33 -8.37
C GLU A 43 -11.20 13.17 -7.77
N ALA A 44 -11.92 13.43 -6.69
CA ALA A 44 -12.77 12.46 -6.01
C ALA A 44 -13.98 13.17 -5.37
N ASN A 45 -15.10 12.46 -5.22
CA ASN A 45 -16.33 13.00 -4.66
C ASN A 45 -16.25 13.15 -3.13
N SER A 46 -15.27 12.49 -2.49
CA SER A 46 -15.04 12.60 -1.05
C SER A 46 -13.58 12.30 -0.67
N ARG A 47 -13.18 12.76 0.52
CA ARG A 47 -11.86 12.41 1.09
C ARG A 47 -11.70 10.89 1.27
N GLY A 48 -12.77 10.19 1.65
CA GLY A 48 -12.74 8.73 1.79
C GLY A 48 -12.44 8.01 0.48
N GLU A 49 -13.09 8.45 -0.60
CA GLU A 49 -12.84 7.95 -1.96
C GLU A 49 -11.40 8.24 -2.41
N ALA A 50 -10.88 9.44 -2.15
CA ALA A 50 -9.48 9.77 -2.43
C ALA A 50 -8.49 8.87 -1.67
N ILE A 51 -8.77 8.57 -0.40
CA ILE A 51 -7.96 7.65 0.42
C ILE A 51 -7.96 6.25 -0.17
N ASP A 52 -9.13 5.74 -0.57
CA ASP A 52 -9.26 4.40 -1.13
C ASP A 52 -8.62 4.29 -2.53
N PHE A 53 -8.70 5.35 -3.34
CA PHE A 53 -7.95 5.46 -4.59
C PHE A 53 -6.44 5.36 -4.36
N VAL A 54 -5.90 6.15 -3.42
CA VAL A 54 -4.46 6.10 -3.09
C VAL A 54 -4.04 4.72 -2.59
N LYS A 55 -4.87 4.04 -1.78
CA LYS A 55 -4.60 2.65 -1.37
C LYS A 55 -4.48 1.71 -2.56
N GLN A 56 -5.40 1.82 -3.53
CA GLN A 56 -5.38 0.98 -4.73
C GLN A 56 -4.09 1.20 -5.54
N VAL A 57 -3.71 2.45 -5.77
CA VAL A 57 -2.45 2.79 -6.46
C VAL A 57 -1.23 2.20 -5.73
N LEU A 58 -1.18 2.30 -4.39
CA LEU A 58 -0.07 1.75 -3.61
C LEU A 58 -0.02 0.21 -3.67
N ILE A 59 -1.18 -0.45 -3.70
CA ILE A 59 -1.29 -1.90 -3.89
C ILE A 59 -0.76 -2.31 -5.27
N GLU A 60 -1.12 -1.58 -6.32
CA GLU A 60 -0.68 -1.87 -7.69
C GLU A 60 0.84 -1.74 -7.82
N ILE A 61 1.42 -0.67 -7.28
CA ILE A 61 2.89 -0.48 -7.25
C ILE A 61 3.57 -1.61 -6.47
N ALA A 62 3.00 -2.04 -5.34
CA ALA A 62 3.54 -3.14 -4.55
C ALA A 62 3.48 -4.49 -5.25
N ALA A 63 2.38 -4.75 -5.95
CA ALA A 63 2.18 -5.97 -6.69
C ALA A 63 3.17 -6.07 -7.86
N ASP A 64 3.37 -4.98 -8.60
CA ASP A 64 4.36 -4.89 -9.68
C ASP A 64 5.79 -5.10 -9.16
N ASP A 65 6.19 -4.42 -8.07
CA ASP A 65 7.51 -4.61 -7.42
C ASP A 65 7.74 -6.06 -6.96
N ALA A 66 6.69 -6.71 -6.45
CA ALA A 66 6.76 -8.10 -6.00
C ALA A 66 6.69 -9.13 -7.15
N GLY A 67 6.47 -8.70 -8.40
CA GLY A 67 6.21 -9.60 -9.53
C GLY A 67 4.91 -10.40 -9.36
N ILE A 68 3.98 -9.91 -8.55
CA ILE A 68 2.67 -10.51 -8.29
C ILE A 68 1.66 -9.81 -9.19
N ASN A 69 0.91 -10.56 -9.98
CA ASN A 69 -0.19 -9.98 -10.74
C ASN A 69 -1.35 -9.64 -9.78
N ALA A 70 -1.66 -8.35 -9.63
CA ALA A 70 -2.71 -7.85 -8.74
C ALA A 70 -4.13 -8.31 -9.14
N ASP A 71 -4.33 -8.73 -10.39
CA ASP A 71 -5.62 -9.02 -11.01
C ASP A 71 -5.95 -10.52 -11.14
N LYS A 72 -5.04 -11.43 -10.76
CA LYS A 72 -5.28 -12.88 -10.89
C LYS A 72 -6.07 -13.47 -9.70
N PRO A 73 -7.13 -14.27 -9.94
CA PRO A 73 -7.89 -14.91 -8.87
C PRO A 73 -7.07 -16.02 -8.18
N GLY A 74 -6.77 -15.79 -6.90
CA GLY A 74 -5.95 -16.55 -5.96
C GLY A 74 -5.80 -15.70 -4.69
N LYS A 75 -5.05 -16.13 -3.65
CA LYS A 75 -4.79 -15.28 -2.46
C LYS A 75 -4.02 -14.02 -2.83
N THR A 76 -4.71 -13.03 -3.40
CA THR A 76 -4.12 -11.84 -4.02
C THR A 76 -3.40 -11.00 -2.97
N PHE A 77 -2.42 -10.21 -3.39
CA PHE A 77 -1.84 -9.17 -2.54
C PHE A 77 -2.95 -8.28 -1.96
N ARG A 78 -3.97 -8.01 -2.78
CA ARG A 78 -5.23 -7.36 -2.41
C ARG A 78 -5.95 -8.09 -1.27
N GLU A 79 -6.15 -9.40 -1.36
CA GLU A 79 -6.72 -10.19 -0.25
C GLU A 79 -5.84 -10.17 1.01
N ARG A 80 -4.51 -10.23 0.89
CA ARG A 80 -3.60 -10.10 2.04
C ARG A 80 -3.65 -8.70 2.67
N PHE A 81 -3.94 -7.69 1.86
CA PHE A 81 -4.10 -6.30 2.28
C PHE A 81 -5.44 -6.08 3.01
N TYR A 82 -6.55 -6.60 2.49
CA TYR A 82 -7.87 -6.48 3.13
C TYR A 82 -8.08 -7.43 4.31
N LYS A 83 -7.48 -8.63 4.30
CA LYS A 83 -7.67 -9.64 5.35
C LYS A 83 -7.18 -9.19 6.73
N ASN A 84 -6.28 -8.21 6.79
CA ASN A 84 -5.84 -7.65 8.05
C ASN A 84 -6.31 -6.18 8.28
N GLY A 85 -6.62 -5.42 7.23
CA GLY A 85 -7.08 -4.03 7.32
C GLY A 85 -8.60 -3.81 7.31
N GLY A 86 -9.43 -4.84 7.11
CA GLY A 86 -10.88 -4.70 7.19
C GLY A 86 -11.65 -5.86 6.56
N ALA A 87 -12.28 -6.64 7.42
CA ALA A 87 -13.60 -7.19 7.15
C ALA A 87 -14.47 -6.92 8.40
N ALA A 88 -15.72 -6.56 8.15
CA ALA A 88 -16.79 -6.33 9.11
C ALA A 88 -16.93 -7.43 10.16
#